data_AF-A0A349JBU7-F1
#
_entry.id   AF-A0A349JBU7-F1
#
_cell.length_a   1.000
_cell.length_b   1.000
_cell.length_c   1.000
_cell.angle_alpha   90.00
_cell.angle_beta   90.00
_cell.angle_gamma   90.00
#
_symmetry.space_group_name_H-M   'P 1'
#
loop_
_entity.id
_entity.type
_entity.pdbx_description
1 polymer ?
#
loop_
_entity_poly.entity_id
_entity_poly.type
_entity_poly.pdbx_seq_one_letter_code
_entity_poly.pdbx_strand_id
1 'polypeptide(L)'
;EAQVLFGIGAERVRILVHPQSVVHSMVSFRDGSVMAQLGRPDMRTPIQYALTWPSHLSGPVEAPDFARLGSLTFEDPDRRRFPSIDLAYHAARLGGLAPAVMNAANEVAVAAFLAGRARFLDIFATVERALGQLSNVSDPSLDEIVDADLSTRRRYA
;
A
#
# COMPACT_ATOMS: atom_id res chain seq x y z
N GLU A 1 2.71 -1.59 5.12
CA GLU A 1 1.72 -1.59 6.23
C GLU A 1 1.30 -2.99 6.66
N ALA A 2 0.72 -3.83 5.80
CA ALA A 2 0.25 -5.19 6.17
C ALA A 2 1.31 -6.05 6.89
N GLN A 3 2.55 -6.06 6.41
CA GLN A 3 3.67 -6.75 7.07
C GLN A 3 3.86 -6.28 8.53
N VAL A 4 3.78 -4.98 8.77
CA VAL A 4 4.01 -4.37 10.09
C VAL A 4 2.82 -4.63 11.01
N LEU A 5 1.60 -4.36 10.55
CA LEU A 5 0.38 -4.51 11.36
C LEU A 5 0.09 -5.97 11.73
N PHE A 6 0.38 -6.92 10.85
CA PHE A 6 0.07 -8.34 11.07
C PHE A 6 1.29 -9.20 11.38
N GLY A 7 2.49 -8.63 11.44
CA GLY A 7 3.72 -9.37 11.73
C GLY A 7 4.03 -10.48 10.73
N ILE A 8 3.72 -10.27 9.44
CA ILE A 8 3.94 -11.26 8.37
C ILE A 8 5.04 -10.79 7.42
N GLY A 9 5.92 -11.70 6.98
CA GLY A 9 6.95 -11.36 6.01
C GLY A 9 6.37 -10.93 4.67
N ALA A 10 7.09 -10.07 3.95
CA ALA A 10 6.66 -9.51 2.66
C ALA A 10 6.30 -10.59 1.64
N GLU A 11 7.00 -11.72 1.66
CA GLU A 11 6.78 -12.89 0.81
C GLU A 11 5.44 -13.60 1.05
N ARG A 12 4.82 -13.37 2.22
CA ARG A 12 3.49 -13.88 2.56
C ARG A 12 2.36 -12.92 2.20
N VAL A 13 2.69 -11.75 1.66
CA VAL A 13 1.72 -10.79 1.12
C VAL A 13 1.68 -10.99 -0.39
N ARG A 14 0.50 -11.31 -0.94
CA ARG A 14 0.27 -11.40 -2.38
C ARG A 14 -0.62 -10.26 -2.84
N ILE A 15 -0.22 -9.59 -3.92
CA ILE A 15 -1.02 -8.54 -4.58
C ILE A 15 -1.78 -9.18 -5.74
N LEU A 16 -3.08 -8.90 -5.80
CA LEU A 16 -3.95 -9.24 -6.93
C LEU A 16 -4.63 -7.95 -7.40
N VAL A 17 -4.82 -7.81 -8.71
CA VAL A 17 -5.64 -6.75 -9.27
C VAL A 17 -7.08 -7.23 -9.28
N HIS A 18 -7.95 -6.46 -8.63
CA HIS A 18 -9.39 -6.70 -8.56
C HIS A 18 -10.13 -5.44 -9.00
N PRO A 19 -10.48 -5.30 -10.30
CA PRO A 19 -11.00 -4.05 -10.85
C PRO A 19 -12.33 -3.58 -10.25
N GLN A 20 -13.13 -4.50 -9.69
CA GLN A 20 -14.45 -4.15 -9.14
C GLN A 20 -14.36 -3.57 -7.72
N SER A 21 -13.23 -3.74 -7.03
CA SER A 21 -13.00 -3.25 -5.66
C SER A 21 -14.14 -3.60 -4.68
N VAL A 22 -14.71 -4.81 -4.82
CA VAL A 22 -15.72 -5.33 -3.89
C VAL A 22 -15.07 -6.24 -2.86
N VAL A 23 -14.12 -7.07 -3.27
CA VAL A 23 -13.25 -7.80 -2.35
C VAL A 23 -12.14 -6.86 -1.91
N HIS A 24 -12.15 -6.45 -0.65
CA HIS A 24 -11.21 -5.44 -0.13
C HIS A 24 -9.87 -6.04 0.30
N SER A 25 -9.86 -7.31 0.70
CA SER A 25 -8.66 -8.15 0.92
C SER A 25 -9.07 -9.57 1.31
N MET A 26 -8.10 -10.48 1.35
CA MET A 26 -8.31 -11.89 1.68
C MET A 26 -7.17 -12.44 2.53
N VAL A 27 -7.46 -13.50 3.31
CA VAL A 27 -6.48 -14.26 4.09
C VAL A 27 -6.64 -15.74 3.75
N SER A 28 -5.55 -16.39 3.32
CA SER A 28 -5.50 -17.84 3.08
C SER A 28 -4.97 -18.59 4.30
N PHE A 29 -5.60 -19.71 4.63
CA PHE A 29 -5.24 -20.57 5.77
C PHE A 29 -4.59 -21.89 5.30
N ARG A 30 -3.98 -22.62 6.25
CA ARG A 30 -3.20 -23.84 5.96
C ARG A 30 -4.05 -25.01 5.44
N ASP A 31 -5.34 -25.00 5.69
CA ASP A 31 -6.31 -25.98 5.21
C ASP A 31 -6.79 -25.67 3.77
N GLY A 32 -6.30 -24.59 3.16
CA GLY A 32 -6.70 -24.14 1.83
C GLY A 32 -7.94 -23.24 1.83
N SER A 33 -8.54 -22.97 2.99
CA SER A 33 -9.64 -22.02 3.09
C SER A 33 -9.15 -20.58 2.89
N VAL A 34 -10.04 -19.74 2.34
CA VAL A 34 -9.79 -18.31 2.14
C VAL A 34 -10.94 -17.53 2.75
N MET A 35 -10.62 -16.62 3.66
CA MET A 35 -11.58 -15.64 4.17
C MET A 35 -11.39 -14.32 3.44
N ALA A 36 -12.48 -13.76 2.92
CA ALA A 36 -12.51 -12.50 2.21
C ALA A 36 -13.46 -11.52 2.89
N GLN A 37 -13.06 -10.25 2.98
CA GLN A 37 -13.98 -9.19 3.37
C GLN A 37 -14.50 -8.51 2.09
N LEU A 38 -15.83 -8.45 1.97
CA LEU A 38 -16.52 -7.86 0.84
C LEU A 38 -17.35 -6.67 1.28
N GLY A 39 -17.42 -5.65 0.44
CA GLY A 39 -18.28 -4.49 0.67
C GLY A 39 -18.34 -3.58 -0.54
N ARG A 40 -19.22 -2.58 -0.48
CA ARG A 40 -19.14 -1.46 -1.42
C ARG A 40 -17.83 -0.70 -1.16
N PRO A 41 -17.24 -0.03 -2.17
CA PRO A 41 -16.06 0.82 -1.99
C PRO A 41 -16.46 2.11 -1.24
N ASP A 42 -16.71 1.98 0.06
CA ASP A 42 -17.18 3.03 0.94
C ASP A 42 -16.41 2.99 2.27
N MET A 43 -15.66 4.05 2.55
CA MET A 43 -14.80 4.15 3.73
C MET A 43 -15.56 4.20 5.05
N ARG A 44 -16.87 4.49 5.05
CA ARG A 44 -17.67 4.52 6.28
C ARG A 44 -17.71 3.16 6.98
N THR A 45 -17.67 2.06 6.22
CA THR A 45 -17.62 0.70 6.77
C THR A 45 -16.34 0.43 7.56
N PRO A 46 -15.12 0.53 6.98
CA PRO A 46 -13.89 0.30 7.74
C PRO A 46 -13.67 1.34 8.86
N ILE A 47 -14.08 2.61 8.68
CA ILE A 47 -13.98 3.64 9.72
C ILE A 47 -14.87 3.27 10.92
N GLN A 48 -16.14 2.91 10.69
CA GLN A 48 -17.04 2.50 11.77
C GLN A 48 -16.45 1.30 12.50
N TYR A 49 -16.02 0.26 11.76
CA TYR A 49 -15.47 -0.94 12.37
C TYR A 49 -14.22 -0.68 13.20
N ALA A 50 -13.31 0.17 12.75
CA ALA A 50 -12.13 0.56 13.52
C ALA A 50 -12.50 1.28 14.84
N LEU A 51 -13.56 2.09 14.84
CA LEU A 51 -14.04 2.79 16.05
C LEU A 51 -14.84 1.90 17.00
N THR A 52 -15.52 0.87 16.47
CA THR A 52 -16.45 0.03 17.24
C THR A 52 -15.89 -1.36 17.53
N TRP A 53 -14.67 -1.67 17.09
CA TRP A 53 -14.04 -2.98 17.26
C TRP A 53 -14.13 -3.45 18.72
N PRO A 54 -14.50 -4.73 18.97
CA PRO A 54 -14.76 -5.80 18.02
C PRO A 54 -16.23 -5.89 17.54
N SER A 55 -17.05 -4.90 17.87
CA SER A 55 -18.49 -4.93 17.59
C SER A 55 -18.84 -4.43 16.19
N HIS A 56 -19.81 -5.08 15.56
CA HIS A 56 -20.46 -4.59 14.34
C HIS A 56 -21.71 -3.80 14.74
N LEU A 57 -21.76 -2.53 14.35
CA LEU A 57 -22.94 -1.70 14.52
C LEU A 57 -23.67 -1.53 13.19
N SER A 58 -24.95 -1.17 13.26
CA SER A 58 -25.68 -0.73 12.08
C SER A 58 -25.08 0.57 11.55
N GLY A 59 -25.03 0.70 10.23
CA GLY A 59 -24.42 1.84 9.55
C GLY A 59 -25.15 2.18 8.26
N PRO A 60 -24.83 3.34 7.65
CA PRO A 60 -25.52 3.82 6.45
C PRO A 60 -25.11 3.09 5.16
N VAL A 61 -24.14 2.17 5.23
CA VAL A 61 -23.61 1.47 4.05
C VAL A 61 -24.36 0.16 3.88
N GLU A 62 -25.07 0.06 2.76
CA GLU A 62 -25.73 -1.17 2.37
C GLU A 62 -24.74 -2.23 1.87
N ALA A 63 -25.09 -3.50 2.07
CA ALA A 63 -24.35 -4.60 1.46
C ALA A 63 -24.34 -4.49 -0.08
N PRO A 64 -23.34 -5.08 -0.76
CA PRO A 64 -23.39 -5.26 -2.21
C PRO A 64 -24.62 -6.07 -2.63
N ASP A 65 -25.29 -5.65 -3.68
CA ASP A 65 -26.32 -6.47 -4.34
C ASP A 65 -25.61 -7.48 -5.25
N PHE A 66 -25.38 -8.69 -4.73
CA PHE A 66 -24.64 -9.74 -5.44
C PHE A 66 -25.32 -10.19 -6.74
N ALA A 67 -26.66 -10.12 -6.82
CA ALA A 67 -27.38 -10.50 -8.04
C ALA A 67 -27.14 -9.49 -9.18
N ARG A 68 -26.96 -8.20 -8.84
CA ARG A 68 -26.68 -7.13 -9.80
C ARG A 68 -25.19 -6.88 -10.03
N LEU A 69 -24.32 -7.40 -9.18
CA LEU A 69 -22.89 -7.14 -9.21
C LEU A 69 -22.19 -7.73 -10.44
N GLY A 70 -22.70 -8.85 -10.96
CA GLY A 70 -22.10 -9.56 -12.08
C GLY A 70 -20.84 -10.33 -11.66
N SER A 71 -19.72 -10.11 -12.35
CA SER A 71 -18.48 -10.87 -12.15
C SER A 71 -17.49 -10.17 -11.24
N LEU A 72 -16.88 -10.94 -10.34
CA LEU A 72 -15.64 -10.57 -9.65
C LEU A 72 -14.47 -11.17 -10.41
N THR A 73 -13.57 -10.33 -10.90
CA THR A 73 -12.39 -10.77 -11.65
C THR A 73 -11.11 -10.49 -10.87
N PHE A 74 -10.12 -11.36 -11.04
CA PHE A 74 -8.81 -11.26 -10.41
C PHE A 74 -7.74 -11.55 -11.45
N GLU A 75 -6.67 -10.76 -11.44
CA GLU A 75 -5.52 -10.96 -12.31
C GLU A 75 -4.22 -10.65 -11.55
N ASP A 76 -3.12 -11.27 -11.98
CA ASP A 76 -1.80 -10.93 -11.46
C ASP A 76 -1.40 -9.52 -11.96
N PRO A 77 -0.74 -8.70 -11.14
CA PRO A 77 -0.34 -7.36 -11.55
C PRO A 77 0.77 -7.42 -12.62
N ASP A 78 0.69 -6.54 -13.61
CA ASP A 78 1.79 -6.30 -14.54
C ASP A 78 2.91 -5.48 -13.86
N ARG A 79 3.88 -6.19 -13.30
CA ARG A 79 5.01 -5.61 -12.56
C ARG A 79 5.97 -4.81 -13.46
N ARG A 80 5.97 -5.05 -14.78
CA ARG A 80 6.75 -4.24 -15.73
C ARG A 80 6.10 -2.89 -15.96
N ARG A 81 4.76 -2.88 -16.07
CA ARG A 81 3.97 -1.65 -16.23
C ARG A 81 3.88 -0.84 -14.93
N PHE A 82 3.86 -1.52 -13.78
CA PHE A 82 3.74 -0.91 -12.46
C PHE A 82 4.91 -1.32 -11.54
N PRO A 83 6.11 -0.75 -11.76
CA PRO A 83 7.32 -1.10 -11.00
C PRO A 83 7.26 -0.69 -9.52
N SER A 84 6.31 0.19 -9.14
CA SER A 84 6.07 0.56 -7.73
C SER A 84 5.79 -0.65 -6.83
N ILE A 85 5.23 -1.73 -7.37
CA ILE A 85 5.01 -2.98 -6.66
C ILE A 85 6.34 -3.56 -6.18
N ASP A 86 7.34 -3.59 -7.07
CA ASP A 86 8.65 -4.18 -6.80
C ASP A 86 9.44 -3.32 -5.83
N LEU A 87 9.34 -1.99 -5.99
CA LEU A 87 9.90 -1.02 -5.08
C LEU A 87 9.30 -1.16 -3.67
N ALA A 88 7.98 -1.37 -3.56
CA ALA A 88 7.31 -1.59 -2.28
C ALA A 88 7.79 -2.88 -1.60
N TYR A 89 7.87 -3.99 -2.33
CA TYR A 89 8.43 -5.24 -1.81
C TYR A 89 9.90 -5.10 -1.41
N HIS A 90 10.69 -4.33 -2.18
CA HIS A 90 12.09 -4.06 -1.86
C HIS A 90 12.21 -3.27 -0.55
N ALA A 91 11.48 -2.16 -0.41
CA ALA A 91 11.47 -1.36 0.82
C ALA A 91 10.96 -2.17 2.03
N ALA A 92 9.92 -3.00 1.85
CA ALA A 92 9.40 -3.85 2.90
C ALA A 92 10.39 -4.91 3.39
N ARG A 93 11.19 -5.48 2.47
CA ARG A 93 12.29 -6.41 2.81
C ARG A 93 13.46 -5.71 3.50
N LEU A 94 13.81 -4.50 3.07
CA LEU A 94 14.87 -3.73 3.69
C LEU A 94 14.52 -3.29 5.11
N GLY A 95 13.24 -2.96 5.36
CA GLY A 95 12.78 -2.43 6.64
C GLY A 95 13.50 -1.13 7.00
N GLY A 96 13.56 -0.82 8.30
CA GLY A 96 14.30 0.34 8.77
C GLY A 96 13.76 1.67 8.21
N LEU A 97 14.66 2.47 7.64
CA LEU A 97 14.36 3.76 7.02
C LEU A 97 13.77 3.64 5.60
N ALA A 98 13.83 2.46 4.98
CA ALA A 98 13.45 2.29 3.57
C ALA A 98 12.00 2.68 3.26
N PRO A 99 10.98 2.30 4.07
CA PRO A 99 9.60 2.73 3.82
C PRO A 99 9.41 4.25 3.91
N ALA A 100 10.11 4.91 4.85
CA ALA A 100 10.04 6.38 5.01
C ALA A 100 10.66 7.10 3.80
N VAL A 101 11.84 6.67 3.35
CA VAL A 101 12.50 7.22 2.16
C VAL A 101 11.69 6.97 0.89
N MET A 102 11.12 5.76 0.74
CA MET A 102 10.21 5.45 -0.37
C MET A 102 9.01 6.41 -0.38
N ASN A 103 8.36 6.60 0.78
CA ASN A 103 7.19 7.47 0.91
C ASN A 103 7.54 8.93 0.59
N ALA A 104 8.61 9.46 1.18
CA ALA A 104 9.05 10.84 0.97
C ALA A 104 9.38 11.13 -0.49
N ALA A 105 10.12 10.21 -1.16
CA ALA A 105 10.45 10.34 -2.58
C ALA A 105 9.19 10.27 -3.46
N ASN A 106 8.25 9.38 -3.13
CA ASN A 106 6.98 9.27 -3.85
C ASN A 106 6.15 10.55 -3.74
N GLU A 107 5.97 11.10 -2.54
CA GLU A 107 5.18 12.31 -2.32
C GLU A 107 5.73 13.50 -3.12
N VAL A 108 7.06 13.70 -3.09
CA VAL A 108 7.68 14.79 -3.82
C VAL A 108 7.58 14.61 -5.33
N ALA A 109 7.78 13.39 -5.84
CA ALA A 109 7.69 13.12 -7.26
C ALA A 109 6.24 13.24 -7.79
N VAL A 110 5.26 12.76 -7.01
CA VAL A 110 3.84 12.95 -7.31
C VAL A 110 3.47 14.43 -7.30
N ALA A 111 3.94 15.21 -6.32
CA ALA A 111 3.72 16.66 -6.29
C ALA A 111 4.33 17.37 -7.51
N ALA A 112 5.54 16.97 -7.94
CA ALA A 112 6.16 17.49 -9.15
C ALA A 112 5.37 17.11 -10.41
N PHE A 113 4.87 15.88 -10.52
CA PHE A 113 4.01 15.43 -11.62
C PHE A 113 2.71 16.23 -11.69
N LEU A 114 2.02 16.40 -10.55
CA LEU A 114 0.78 17.18 -10.45
C LEU A 114 0.99 18.67 -10.79
N ALA A 115 2.18 19.19 -10.49
CA ALA A 115 2.59 20.55 -10.85
C ALA A 115 3.09 20.68 -12.31
N GLY A 116 3.08 19.61 -13.10
CA GLY A 116 3.57 19.61 -14.49
C GLY A 116 5.10 19.72 -14.62
N ARG A 117 5.86 19.51 -13.54
CA ARG A 117 7.33 19.58 -13.49
C ARG A 117 8.01 18.22 -13.71
N ALA A 118 7.23 17.13 -13.73
CA ALA A 118 7.71 15.77 -13.96
C ALA A 118 6.70 14.99 -14.81
N ARG A 119 7.16 13.95 -15.50
CA ARG A 119 6.29 13.01 -16.22
C ARG A 119 5.86 11.90 -15.27
N PHE A 120 4.78 11.21 -15.60
CA PHE A 120 4.25 10.10 -14.78
C PHE A 120 5.31 9.03 -14.46
N LEU A 121 6.12 8.62 -15.45
CA LEU A 121 7.15 7.60 -15.25
C LEU A 121 8.33 8.06 -14.39
N ASP A 122 8.54 9.38 -14.25
CA ASP A 122 9.62 9.93 -13.43
C ASP A 122 9.34 9.70 -11.92
N ILE A 123 8.08 9.42 -11.54
CA ILE A 123 7.71 9.05 -10.16
C ILE A 123 8.45 7.78 -9.74
N PHE A 124 8.37 6.72 -10.55
CA PHE A 124 9.02 5.44 -10.25
C PHE A 124 10.54 5.57 -10.23
N ALA A 125 11.12 6.29 -11.19
CA ALA A 125 12.56 6.51 -11.27
C ALA A 125 13.09 7.30 -10.05
N THR A 126 12.32 8.25 -9.54
CA THR A 126 12.71 9.01 -8.34
C THR A 126 12.73 8.12 -7.10
N VAL A 127 11.69 7.30 -6.92
CA VAL A 127 11.61 6.36 -5.79
C VAL A 127 12.73 5.32 -5.86
N GLU A 128 12.98 4.75 -7.03
CA GLU A 128 14.07 3.80 -7.26
C GLU A 128 15.44 4.41 -6.91
N ARG A 129 15.72 5.63 -7.37
CA ARG A 129 16.97 6.34 -7.07
C ARG A 129 17.10 6.66 -5.57
N ALA A 130 16.01 7.02 -4.90
CA ALA A 130 16.00 7.30 -3.46
C ALA A 130 16.34 6.04 -2.66
N LEU A 131 15.70 4.91 -2.98
CA LEU A 131 16.00 3.62 -2.34
C LEU A 131 17.42 3.12 -2.66
N GLY A 132 17.90 3.31 -3.89
CA GLY A 132 19.26 2.89 -4.29
C GLY A 132 20.39 3.69 -3.63
N GLN A 133 20.09 4.87 -3.08
CA GLN A 133 21.05 5.73 -2.37
C GLN A 133 20.85 5.70 -0.84
N LEU A 134 19.97 4.83 -0.35
CA LEU A 134 19.64 4.74 1.06
C LEU A 134 20.81 4.16 1.87
N SER A 135 21.25 4.91 2.87
CA SER A 135 22.03 4.37 4.00
C SER A 135 21.05 3.90 5.07
N ASN A 136 20.75 2.60 5.09
CA ASN A 136 19.68 2.07 5.94
C ASN A 136 20.16 1.79 7.38
N VAL A 137 19.25 1.97 8.34
CA VAL A 137 19.39 1.60 9.75
C VAL A 137 18.23 0.68 10.10
N SER A 138 18.49 -0.47 10.73
CA SER A 138 17.49 -1.52 10.94
C SER A 138 16.39 -1.17 11.94
N ASP A 139 16.73 -0.42 12.99
CA ASP A 139 15.82 -0.03 14.08
C ASP A 139 15.97 1.47 14.35
N PRO A 140 15.46 2.33 13.44
CA PRO A 140 15.64 3.77 13.55
C PRO A 140 14.73 4.35 14.63
N SER A 141 15.25 5.34 15.34
CA SER A 141 14.48 6.23 16.20
C SER A 141 13.53 7.11 15.38
N LEU A 142 12.55 7.74 16.05
CA LEU A 142 11.64 8.69 15.40
C LEU A 142 12.40 9.84 14.73
N ASP A 143 13.43 10.38 15.39
CA ASP A 143 14.23 11.48 14.85
C ASP A 143 14.97 11.06 13.59
N GLU A 144 15.55 9.85 13.54
CA GLU A 144 16.19 9.30 12.34
C GLU A 144 15.18 9.10 11.19
N ILE A 145 13.95 8.67 11.49
CA ILE A 145 12.87 8.55 10.49
C ILE A 145 12.52 9.93 9.91
N VAL A 146 12.32 10.92 10.79
CA VAL A 146 11.99 12.30 10.38
C VAL A 146 13.13 12.91 9.57
N ASP A 147 14.38 12.72 9.98
CA ASP A 147 15.54 13.22 9.26
C ASP A 147 15.71 12.54 7.89
N ALA A 148 15.45 11.24 7.80
CA ALA A 148 15.44 10.52 6.53
C ALA A 148 14.35 11.03 5.58
N ASP A 149 13.13 11.29 6.08
CA ASP A 149 12.05 11.90 5.30
C ASP A 149 12.47 13.30 4.80
N LEU A 150 12.86 14.20 5.71
CA LEU A 150 13.20 15.59 5.36
C LEU A 150 14.40 15.68 4.41
N SER A 151 15.44 14.88 4.64
CA SER A 151 16.62 14.84 3.76
C SER A 151 16.27 14.30 2.37
N THR A 152 15.42 13.27 2.29
CA THR A 152 14.90 12.77 1.01
C THR A 152 14.12 13.86 0.29
N ARG A 153 13.19 14.54 0.98
CA ARG A 153 12.42 15.63 0.37
C ARG A 153 13.30 16.74 -0.18
N ARG A 154 14.29 17.21 0.59
CA ARG A 154 15.23 18.25 0.15
C ARG A 154 16.03 17.83 -1.09
N ARG A 155 16.36 16.55 -1.22
CA ARG A 155 17.17 16.02 -2.34
C ARG A 155 16.39 15.91 -3.65
N TYR A 156 15.07 15.68 -3.58
CA TYR A 156 14.25 15.34 -4.73
C TYR A 156 13.18 16.40 -5.11
N ALA A 157 13.11 17.52 -4.38
CA ALA A 157 12.14 18.62 -4.59
C ALA A 157 12.20 19.32 -5.95
#